data_AF-A0A819EJJ5-F1
#
_entry.id   AF-A0A819EJJ5-F1
#
_cell.length_a   1.000
_cell.length_b   1.000
_cell.length_c   1.000
_cell.angle_alpha   90.00
_cell.angle_beta   90.00
_cell.angle_gamma   90.00
#
_symmetry.space_group_name_H-M   'P 1'
#
loop_
_entity.id
_entity.type
_entity.pdbx_description
1 polymer ?
#
loop_
_entity_poly.entity_id
_entity_poly.type
_entity_poly.pdbx_seq_one_letter_code
_entity_poly.pdbx_strand_id
1 'polypeptide(L)'
;MKKNIPFTMLLRAIRYCSTLEAYFEERGKLRMALLLNKHPGQFIDQQFNAVLRKFNIQEILTIKNYYSIRQKVINTSIKEKLPIDYSTKIFVHFTYCSNMRTFPQKFRILWNKYFDESPINDVTPILGTRNVPNLQRRLVNTRKL
;
A
#
# COMPACT_ATOMS: atom_id res chain seq x y z
N MET A 1 -0.42 7.99 6.21
CA MET A 1 -0.58 6.64 5.62
C MET A 1 0.23 5.65 6.44
N LYS A 2 -0.36 4.59 7.03
CA LYS A 2 0.45 3.53 7.69
C LYS A 2 1.33 2.87 6.63
N LYS A 3 2.63 2.75 6.91
CA LYS A 3 3.58 2.04 6.04
C LYS A 3 3.14 0.58 5.97
N ASN A 4 3.07 0.01 4.77
CA ASN A 4 2.80 -1.41 4.60
C ASN A 4 4.02 -2.20 5.07
N ILE A 5 3.98 -2.65 6.33
CA ILE A 5 5.15 -3.20 7.04
C ILE A 5 5.72 -4.42 6.31
N PRO A 6 4.94 -5.48 6.01
CA PRO A 6 5.50 -6.66 5.32
C PRO A 6 6.11 -6.33 3.97
N PHE A 7 5.43 -5.48 3.19
CA PHE A 7 5.93 -5.02 1.90
C PHE A 7 7.26 -4.28 2.03
N THR A 8 7.34 -3.36 2.99
CA THR A 8 8.53 -2.53 3.20
C THR A 8 9.71 -3.35 3.70
N MET A 9 9.46 -4.31 4.59
CA MET A 9 10.49 -5.20 5.12
C MET A 9 11.09 -6.09 4.03
N LEU A 10 10.25 -6.72 3.19
CA LEU A 10 10.78 -7.56 2.10
C LEU A 10 11.52 -6.73 1.05
N LEU A 11 11.00 -5.54 0.70
CA LEU A 11 11.70 -4.64 -0.21
C LEU A 11 13.09 -4.26 0.32
N ARG A 12 13.20 -4.03 1.62
CA ARG A 12 14.48 -3.77 2.29
C ARG A 12 15.41 -4.98 2.23
N ALA A 13 14.90 -6.19 2.45
CA ALA A 13 15.69 -7.42 2.35
C ALA A 13 16.31 -7.58 0.95
N ILE A 14 15.53 -7.43 -0.12
CA ILE A 14 16.05 -7.52 -1.50
C ILE A 14 17.15 -6.48 -1.76
N ARG A 15 17.01 -5.27 -1.21
CA ARG A 15 17.99 -4.19 -1.40
C ARG A 15 19.29 -4.44 -0.63
N TYR A 16 19.23 -5.00 0.57
CA TYR A 16 20.40 -5.15 1.44
C TYR A 16 21.11 -6.49 1.32
N CYS A 17 20.40 -7.57 1.03
CA CYS A 17 21.01 -8.88 0.85
C CYS A 17 21.74 -8.92 -0.50
N SER A 18 23.06 -9.06 -0.48
CA SER A 18 23.91 -9.13 -1.67
C SER A 18 23.85 -10.50 -2.35
N THR A 19 23.63 -11.57 -1.57
CA THR A 19 23.52 -12.96 -2.07
C THR A 19 22.08 -13.47 -1.96
N LEU A 20 21.78 -14.50 -2.76
CA LEU A 20 20.46 -15.14 -2.76
C LEU A 20 20.20 -15.87 -1.44
N GLU A 21 21.22 -16.51 -0.88
CA GLU A 21 21.16 -17.26 0.37
C GLU A 21 20.83 -16.33 1.53
N ALA A 22 21.54 -15.20 1.63
CA ALA A 22 21.25 -14.19 2.65
C ALA A 22 19.85 -13.62 2.52
N TYR A 23 19.36 -13.45 1.28
CA TYR A 23 17.99 -13.02 1.03
C TYR A 23 16.96 -14.05 1.51
N PHE A 24 17.16 -15.34 1.25
CA PHE A 24 16.23 -16.38 1.70
C PHE A 24 16.21 -16.51 3.22
N GLU A 25 17.37 -16.44 3.86
CA GLU A 25 17.49 -16.46 5.31
C GLU A 25 16.74 -15.26 5.93
N GLU A 26 17.00 -14.05 5.43
CA GLU A 26 16.35 -12.82 5.88
C GLU A 26 14.84 -12.89 5.63
N ARG A 27 14.40 -13.35 4.44
CA ARG A 27 12.98 -13.55 4.13
C ARG A 27 12.30 -14.49 5.13
N GLY A 28 12.99 -15.56 5.54
CA GLY A 28 12.53 -16.48 6.57
C GLY A 28 12.36 -15.80 7.94
N LYS A 29 13.40 -15.09 8.39
CA LYS A 29 13.38 -14.31 9.65
C LYS A 29 12.27 -13.27 9.65
N LEU A 30 12.11 -12.54 8.55
CA LEU A 30 11.03 -11.55 8.38
C LEU A 30 9.65 -12.19 8.45
N ARG A 31 9.44 -13.32 7.77
CA ARG A 31 8.17 -14.04 7.83
C ARG A 31 7.86 -14.47 9.26
N MET A 32 8.84 -15.03 9.97
CA MET A 32 8.70 -15.43 11.36
C MET A 32 8.34 -14.24 12.26
N ALA A 33 9.10 -13.15 12.17
CA ALA A 33 8.83 -11.93 12.94
C ALA A 33 7.43 -11.36 12.69
N LEU A 34 6.95 -11.37 11.44
CA LEU A 34 5.60 -10.91 11.10
C LEU A 34 4.52 -11.83 11.67
N LEU A 35 4.72 -13.14 11.62
CA LEU A 35 3.80 -14.12 12.23
C LEU A 35 3.72 -13.94 13.76
N LEU A 36 4.88 -13.76 14.43
CA LEU A 36 4.94 -13.48 15.86
C LEU A 36 4.22 -12.17 16.23
N ASN A 37 4.25 -11.18 15.34
CA ASN A 37 3.49 -9.92 15.46
C ASN A 37 2.00 -10.05 15.05
N LYS A 38 1.46 -11.27 14.98
CA LYS A 38 0.05 -11.57 14.68
C LYS A 38 -0.40 -11.10 13.28
N HIS A 39 0.50 -10.97 12.31
CA HIS A 39 0.10 -10.77 10.92
C HIS A 39 -0.41 -12.09 10.31
N PRO A 40 -1.55 -12.11 9.61
CA PRO A 40 -2.04 -13.32 8.95
C PRO A 40 -1.06 -13.83 7.88
N GLY A 41 -0.78 -15.14 7.84
CA GLY A 41 0.15 -15.74 6.88
C GLY A 41 -0.17 -15.40 5.41
N GLN A 42 -1.45 -15.55 5.03
CA GLN A 42 -1.93 -15.18 3.69
C GLN A 42 -1.69 -13.70 3.35
N PHE A 43 -1.80 -12.80 4.34
CA PHE A 43 -1.53 -11.38 4.15
C PHE A 43 -0.04 -11.14 3.88
N ILE A 44 0.85 -11.80 4.64
CA ILE A 44 2.29 -11.73 4.44
C ILE A 44 2.64 -12.19 3.02
N ASP A 45 2.12 -13.34 2.59
CA ASP A 45 2.35 -13.88 1.25
C ASP A 45 1.90 -12.94 0.14
N GLN A 46 0.72 -12.36 0.29
CA GLN A 46 0.21 -11.40 -0.67
C GLN A 46 1.09 -10.14 -0.73
N GLN A 47 1.57 -9.63 0.40
CA GLN A 47 2.46 -8.48 0.40
C GLN A 47 3.83 -8.81 -0.19
N PHE A 48 4.35 -10.00 0.08
CA PHE A 48 5.60 -10.46 -0.51
C PHE A 48 5.48 -10.59 -2.03
N ASN A 49 4.40 -11.22 -2.51
CA ASN A 49 4.10 -11.31 -3.94
C ASN A 49 3.85 -9.93 -4.57
N ALA A 50 3.25 -8.99 -3.83
CA ALA A 50 3.06 -7.63 -4.31
C ALA A 50 4.39 -6.90 -4.54
N VAL A 51 5.44 -7.17 -3.74
CA VAL A 51 6.79 -6.65 -4.00
C VAL A 51 7.28 -7.19 -5.34
N LEU A 52 7.23 -8.52 -5.54
CA LEU A 52 7.70 -9.14 -6.78
C LEU A 52 6.97 -8.59 -8.01
N ARG A 53 5.63 -8.49 -7.95
CA ARG A 53 4.80 -7.92 -9.02
C ARG A 53 5.14 -6.46 -9.31
N LYS A 54 5.43 -5.64 -8.29
CA LYS A 54 5.76 -4.21 -8.48
C LYS A 54 7.02 -4.02 -9.32
N PHE A 55 7.98 -4.94 -9.23
CA PHE A 55 9.24 -4.89 -9.98
C PHE A 55 9.25 -5.83 -11.19
N ASN A 56 8.07 -6.33 -11.61
CA ASN A 56 7.92 -7.27 -12.73
C ASN A 56 8.80 -8.53 -12.60
N ILE A 57 8.98 -9.01 -11.38
CA ILE A 57 9.70 -10.26 -11.11
C ILE A 57 8.68 -11.41 -11.22
N GLN A 58 8.65 -12.04 -12.40
CA GLN A 58 7.79 -13.20 -12.68
C GLN A 58 8.53 -14.53 -12.53
N GLU A 59 9.85 -14.51 -12.67
CA GLU A 59 10.71 -15.68 -12.54
C GLU A 59 11.03 -16.02 -11.08
N ILE A 60 11.34 -17.28 -10.84
CA ILE A 60 11.90 -17.74 -9.56
C ILE A 60 13.30 -17.13 -9.41
N LEU A 61 13.60 -16.62 -8.22
CA LEU A 61 14.91 -16.10 -7.89
C LEU A 61 15.92 -17.24 -7.82
N THR A 62 16.93 -17.17 -8.67
CA THR A 62 18.06 -18.11 -8.79
C THR A 62 19.36 -17.35 -8.64
N ILE A 63 20.45 -18.06 -8.36
CA ILE A 63 21.78 -17.45 -8.18
C ILE A 63 22.17 -16.62 -9.42
N LYS A 64 21.75 -17.08 -10.62
CA LYS A 64 22.05 -16.44 -11.90
C LYS A 64 21.29 -15.13 -12.12
N ASN A 65 20.02 -15.03 -11.70
CA ASN A 65 19.19 -13.85 -11.96
C ASN A 65 19.06 -12.90 -10.77
N TYR A 66 19.45 -13.31 -9.55
CA TYR A 66 19.25 -12.52 -8.34
C TYR A 66 19.94 -11.16 -8.40
N TYR A 67 21.19 -11.11 -8.87
CA TYR A 67 21.95 -9.86 -8.96
C TYR A 67 21.26 -8.83 -9.89
N SER A 68 20.84 -9.27 -11.08
CA SER A 68 20.20 -8.37 -12.06
C SER A 68 18.85 -7.85 -11.55
N ILE A 69 18.07 -8.69 -10.88
CA ILE A 69 16.81 -8.32 -10.25
C ILE A 69 17.03 -7.33 -9.12
N ARG A 70 18.01 -7.59 -8.24
CA ARG A 70 18.36 -6.68 -7.15
C ARG A 70 18.75 -5.30 -7.68
N GLN A 71 19.56 -5.23 -8.73
CA GLN A 71 19.93 -3.96 -9.34
C GLN A 71 18.71 -3.20 -9.90
N LYS A 72 17.76 -3.89 -10.54
CA LYS A 72 16.49 -3.27 -10.96
C LYS A 72 15.73 -2.66 -9.77
N VAL A 73 15.66 -3.38 -8.64
CA VAL A 73 14.96 -2.91 -7.42
C VAL A 73 15.64 -1.71 -6.76
N ILE A 74 16.97 -1.65 -6.81
CA ILE A 74 17.76 -0.53 -6.28
C ILE A 74 17.63 0.69 -7.19
N ASN A 75 17.79 0.50 -8.49
CA ASN A 75 17.80 1.58 -9.49
C ASN A 75 16.41 2.12 -9.83
N THR A 76 15.34 1.50 -9.30
CA THR A 76 13.98 2.01 -9.49
C THR A 76 13.88 3.39 -8.86
N SER A 77 13.72 4.40 -9.71
CA SER A 77 13.55 5.80 -9.32
C SER A 77 12.44 5.91 -8.28
N ILE A 78 12.75 6.54 -7.15
CA ILE A 78 11.74 6.95 -6.19
C ILE A 78 10.90 7.99 -6.92
N LYS A 79 9.66 7.64 -7.32
CA LYS A 79 8.72 8.64 -7.81
C LYS A 79 8.52 9.64 -6.66
N GLU A 80 9.12 10.81 -6.79
CA GLU A 80 8.83 11.91 -5.90
C GLU A 80 7.33 12.15 -5.96
N LYS A 81 6.69 12.19 -4.80
CA LYS A 81 5.28 12.56 -4.76
C LYS A 81 5.22 14.01 -5.20
N LEU A 82 4.56 14.26 -6.34
CA LEU A 82 4.25 15.63 -6.75
C LEU A 82 3.61 16.35 -5.55
N PRO A 83 4.05 17.57 -5.22
CA PRO A 83 3.43 18.35 -4.18
C PRO A 83 1.95 18.54 -4.52
N ILE A 84 1.08 18.40 -3.52
CA ILE A 84 -0.34 18.61 -3.72
C ILE A 84 -0.57 20.12 -3.74
N ASP A 85 -1.14 20.61 -4.83
CA ASP A 85 -1.60 21.98 -4.93
C ASP A 85 -2.89 22.15 -4.10
N TYR A 86 -2.78 22.86 -2.98
CA TYR A 86 -3.88 23.14 -2.06
C TYR A 86 -4.79 24.28 -2.52
N SER A 87 -4.42 25.00 -3.59
CA SER A 87 -5.29 26.03 -4.18
C SER A 87 -6.47 25.40 -4.93
N THR A 88 -6.27 24.21 -5.51
CA THR A 88 -7.28 23.50 -6.32
C THR A 88 -7.83 22.24 -5.65
N LYS A 89 -7.28 21.81 -4.49
CA LYS A 89 -7.63 20.55 -3.83
C LYS A 89 -7.77 20.70 -2.32
N ILE A 90 -8.82 20.11 -1.76
CA ILE A 90 -9.01 19.96 -0.31
C ILE A 90 -9.00 18.50 0.10
N PHE A 91 -8.52 18.20 1.31
CA PHE A 91 -8.61 16.85 1.87
C PHE A 91 -9.76 16.75 2.86
N VAL A 92 -10.78 15.99 2.51
CA VAL A 92 -11.91 15.73 3.38
C VAL A 92 -11.75 14.36 4.02
N HIS A 93 -11.61 14.34 5.34
CA HIS A 93 -11.32 13.13 6.10
C HIS A 93 -12.59 12.56 6.74
N PHE A 94 -12.88 11.29 6.46
CA PHE A 94 -14.05 10.60 7.00
C PHE A 94 -13.69 9.40 7.85
N THR A 95 -14.53 9.15 8.86
CA THR A 95 -14.52 7.91 9.65
C THR A 95 -14.94 6.75 8.75
N TYR A 96 -14.21 5.63 8.81
CA TYR A 96 -14.53 4.46 8.00
C TYR A 96 -15.88 3.83 8.40
N CYS A 97 -16.77 3.67 7.41
CA CYS A 97 -18.08 3.02 7.57
C CYS A 97 -18.24 1.83 6.60
N SER A 98 -19.15 0.90 6.91
CA SER A 98 -19.44 -0.30 6.12
C SER A 98 -19.79 -0.01 4.65
N ASN A 99 -20.43 1.13 4.38
CA ASN A 99 -20.90 1.55 3.05
C ASN A 99 -19.92 2.44 2.25
N MET A 100 -18.62 2.40 2.57
CA MET A 100 -17.59 3.20 1.89
C MET A 100 -17.43 2.93 0.37
N ARG A 101 -18.01 1.86 -0.18
CA ARG A 101 -17.95 1.57 -1.62
C ARG A 101 -18.74 2.56 -2.48
N THR A 102 -19.92 2.98 -2.00
CA THR A 102 -20.79 3.95 -2.70
C THR A 102 -20.63 5.38 -2.15
N PHE A 103 -19.93 5.53 -1.04
CA PHE A 103 -19.72 6.82 -0.38
C PHE A 103 -19.10 7.90 -1.28
N PRO A 104 -18.03 7.63 -2.08
CA PRO A 104 -17.45 8.65 -2.94
C PRO A 104 -18.42 9.22 -3.97
N GLN A 105 -19.25 8.36 -4.56
CA GLN A 105 -20.25 8.77 -5.55
C GLN A 105 -21.34 9.62 -4.89
N LYS A 106 -21.88 9.15 -3.75
CA LYS A 106 -22.90 9.89 -3.00
C LYS A 106 -22.37 11.24 -2.49
N PHE A 107 -21.11 11.28 -2.03
CA PHE A 107 -20.48 12.52 -1.59
C PHE A 107 -20.36 13.52 -2.73
N ARG A 108 -19.92 13.10 -3.93
CA ARG A 108 -19.86 13.99 -5.11
C ARG A 108 -21.23 14.55 -5.48
N ILE A 109 -22.27 13.71 -5.43
CA ILE A 109 -23.65 14.16 -5.68
C ILE A 109 -24.06 15.25 -4.67
N LEU A 110 -23.76 15.05 -3.38
CA LEU A 110 -24.06 16.04 -2.34
C LEU A 110 -23.20 17.29 -2.48
N TRP A 111 -21.92 17.13 -2.81
CA TRP A 111 -20.98 18.23 -3.01
C TRP A 111 -21.48 19.16 -4.11
N ASN A 112 -21.76 18.62 -5.29
CA ASN A 112 -22.29 19.40 -6.40
C ASN A 112 -23.66 19.98 -6.04
N LYS A 113 -24.57 19.21 -5.42
CA LYS A 113 -25.90 19.72 -5.05
C LYS A 113 -25.86 20.97 -4.17
N TYR A 114 -24.95 21.03 -3.20
CA TYR A 114 -24.92 22.13 -2.22
C TYR A 114 -23.91 23.22 -2.53
N PHE A 115 -22.89 22.91 -3.31
CA PHE A 115 -21.79 23.82 -3.57
C PHE A 115 -21.66 24.19 -5.04
N ASP A 116 -22.59 23.80 -5.92
CA ASP A 116 -22.44 24.02 -7.38
C ASP A 116 -22.15 25.48 -7.74
N GLU A 117 -22.87 26.39 -7.09
CA GLU A 117 -22.81 27.83 -7.31
C GLU A 117 -21.76 28.53 -6.42
N SER A 118 -21.03 27.77 -5.60
CA SER A 118 -20.04 28.29 -4.67
C SER A 118 -18.63 28.24 -5.28
N PRO A 119 -17.75 29.20 -4.99
CA PRO A 119 -16.33 29.14 -5.38
C PRO A 119 -15.60 27.89 -4.86
N ILE A 120 -16.19 27.18 -3.88
CA ILE A 120 -15.64 25.92 -3.38
C ILE A 120 -15.87 24.75 -4.35
N ASN A 121 -16.73 24.87 -5.36
CA ASN A 121 -16.94 23.86 -6.40
C ASN A 121 -15.70 23.67 -7.28
N ASP A 122 -14.96 24.77 -7.51
CA ASP A 122 -13.70 24.77 -8.27
C ASP A 122 -12.60 23.95 -7.55
N VAL A 123 -12.80 23.68 -6.27
CA VAL A 123 -11.89 22.93 -5.43
C VAL A 123 -12.29 21.45 -5.41
N THR A 124 -11.42 20.58 -5.91
CA THR A 124 -11.69 19.14 -5.95
C THR A 124 -11.52 18.51 -4.57
N PRO A 125 -12.57 17.90 -3.98
CA PRO A 125 -12.45 17.22 -2.70
C PRO A 125 -11.78 15.85 -2.87
N ILE A 126 -10.62 15.68 -2.24
CA ILE A 126 -9.93 14.40 -2.10
C ILE A 126 -10.41 13.72 -0.83
N LEU A 127 -11.10 12.60 -1.01
CA LEU A 127 -11.63 11.81 0.09
C LEU A 127 -10.52 10.99 0.75
N GLY A 128 -10.23 11.30 2.00
CA GLY A 128 -9.37 10.53 2.88
C GLY A 128 -10.19 9.75 3.92
N THR A 129 -9.73 8.56 4.31
CA THR A 129 -10.29 7.86 5.47
C THR A 129 -9.39 8.05 6.68
N ARG A 130 -9.98 8.52 7.80
CA ARG A 130 -9.33 8.49 9.11
C ARG A 130 -9.39 7.06 9.66
N ASN A 131 -8.25 6.61 10.17
CA ASN A 131 -8.09 5.27 10.71
C ASN A 131 -8.99 5.07 11.94
N VAL A 132 -9.89 4.11 11.85
CA VAL A 132 -10.65 3.57 12.97
C VAL A 132 -10.35 2.08 13.06
N PRO A 133 -10.26 1.48 14.26
CA PRO A 133 -10.09 0.03 14.44
C PRO A 133 -11.02 -0.84 13.57
N ASN A 134 -12.18 -0.29 13.18
CA ASN A 134 -13.16 -0.92 12.28
C ASN A 134 -12.63 -1.20 10.86
N LEU A 135 -11.79 -0.32 10.30
CA LEU A 135 -11.14 -0.56 9.00
C LEU A 135 -10.11 -1.69 9.10
N GLN A 136 -9.38 -1.74 10.21
CA GLN A 136 -8.41 -2.80 10.49
C GLN A 136 -9.13 -4.15 10.68
N ARG A 137 -10.21 -4.19 11.47
CA ARG A 137 -11.04 -5.40 11.65
C ARG A 137 -11.67 -5.86 10.34
N ARG A 138 -12.16 -4.95 9.49
CA ARG A 138 -12.74 -5.33 8.19
C ARG A 138 -11.67 -5.86 7.23
N LEU A 139 -10.50 -5.23 7.10
CA LEU A 139 -9.42 -5.75 6.26
C LEU A 139 -8.93 -7.14 6.70
N VAL A 140 -9.02 -7.45 7.99
CA VAL A 140 -8.75 -8.79 8.54
C VAL A 140 -9.91 -9.77 8.27
N ASN A 141 -11.17 -9.34 8.40
CA ASN A 141 -12.35 -10.21 8.32
C ASN A 141 -12.99 -10.37 6.93
N THR A 142 -12.74 -9.49 5.95
CA THR A 142 -13.38 -9.58 4.62
C THR A 142 -12.72 -10.58 3.67
N ARG A 143 -11.64 -11.24 4.10
CA ARG A 143 -11.15 -12.45 3.44
C ARG A 143 -11.51 -13.64 4.32
N LYS A 144 -12.77 -14.06 4.23
CA LYS A 144 -13.12 -15.42 4.62
C LYS A 144 -12.42 -16.38 3.65
N LEU A 145 -11.95 -17.49 4.23
CA LEU A 145 -11.28 -18.64 3.63
C LEU A 145 -11.95 -19.11 2.34
#